data_AF-A0A521RWH7-F1
#
_entry.id   AF-A0A521RWH7-F1
#
_cell.length_a   1.000
_cell.length_b   1.000
_cell.length_c   1.000
_cell.angle_alpha   90.00
_cell.angle_beta   90.00
_cell.angle_gamma   90.00
#
_symmetry.space_group_name_H-M   'P 1'
#
loop_
_entity.id
_entity.type
_entity.pdbx_description
1 polymer ?
#
loop_
_entity_poly.entity_id
_entity_poly.type
_entity_poly.pdbx_seq_one_letter_code
_entity_poly.pdbx_strand_id
1 'polypeptide(L)'
;MDEFLFLDGLTPLQRRLIDICRAEAPNDRVLINAKDILKVLALNDWKMDENDFEYDCEALSSFVEPIESYEPRSLGYAYRMILQLGLPWRCRYPHFELRGMYGDPHDEVPQGPEYVELRLSRFSHTVMPVGKAPLLPLALLNGATLADGTRIPPHNLEELWTAFEQIRQTPNMPLDELMEFIPGPDFASGGVVGGHDAVRALYADGKGELVLRGDIQTEVEGARTRLSITSLPAGVLVRTVMQQLRSLLEEGTIQLYSLKNASERNQIRIMLDAPRSWSAAALKEILFQKTDLEKRVLFHCSASDPSGWRGGVSLIETLKQATARCTLSWERKDDEPIEHIPLLKEIQEFGGYKSPLSDLIDPRRSRLLNLS
;
A
#
# COMPACT_ATOMS: atom_id res chain seq x y z
N MET A 1 8.65 13.70 -20.17
CA MET A 1 8.42 13.27 -18.77
C MET A 1 7.01 12.72 -18.76
N ASP A 2 6.82 11.45 -18.37
CA ASP A 2 5.53 10.77 -18.51
C ASP A 2 4.45 11.59 -17.78
N GLU A 3 3.44 12.06 -18.52
CA GLU A 3 2.47 13.07 -18.07
C GLU A 3 1.64 12.63 -16.83
N PHE A 4 1.69 11.33 -16.54
CA PHE A 4 0.89 10.66 -15.53
C PHE A 4 1.65 10.11 -14.33
N LEU A 5 2.99 10.22 -14.30
CA LEU A 5 3.83 9.61 -13.24
C LEU A 5 3.40 10.02 -11.82
N PHE A 6 2.89 11.25 -11.69
CA PHE A 6 2.34 11.75 -10.44
C PHE A 6 0.95 11.18 -10.10
N LEU A 7 0.08 11.04 -11.10
CA LEU A 7 -1.30 10.63 -10.86
C LEU A 7 -1.37 9.15 -10.53
N ASP A 8 -0.64 8.30 -11.26
CA ASP A 8 -0.65 6.87 -10.97
C ASP A 8 0.33 6.48 -9.86
N GLY A 9 1.39 7.26 -9.64
CA GLY A 9 2.42 6.93 -8.65
C GLY A 9 3.23 5.69 -9.04
N LEU A 10 3.17 5.28 -10.31
CA LEU A 10 3.82 4.08 -10.82
C LEU A 10 5.14 4.45 -11.47
N THR A 11 6.17 3.64 -11.20
CA THR A 11 7.40 3.68 -11.99
C THR A 11 7.14 3.24 -13.43
N PRO A 12 7.98 3.65 -14.41
CA PRO A 12 7.85 3.19 -15.79
C PRO A 12 7.80 1.67 -15.93
N LEU A 13 8.55 0.94 -15.09
CA LEU A 13 8.53 -0.53 -15.07
C LEU A 13 7.18 -1.07 -14.57
N GLN A 14 6.65 -0.54 -13.46
CA GLN A 14 5.36 -0.97 -12.92
C GLN A 14 4.23 -0.74 -13.92
N ARG A 15 4.20 0.44 -14.55
CA ARG A 15 3.23 0.75 -15.61
C ARG A 15 3.37 -0.23 -16.78
N ARG A 16 4.60 -0.50 -17.23
CA ARG A 16 4.84 -1.44 -18.32
C ARG A 16 4.39 -2.85 -18.00
N LEU A 17 4.65 -3.34 -16.78
CA LEU A 17 4.17 -4.65 -16.32
C LEU A 17 2.64 -4.74 -16.32
N ILE A 18 1.95 -3.69 -15.89
CA ILE A 18 0.48 -3.59 -15.95
C ILE A 18 -0.01 -3.65 -17.40
N ASP A 19 0.65 -2.94 -18.31
CA ASP A 19 0.26 -2.91 -19.72
C ASP A 19 0.50 -4.26 -20.42
N ILE A 20 1.60 -4.96 -20.11
CA ILE A 20 1.86 -6.32 -20.59
C ILE A 20 0.76 -7.26 -20.07
N CYS A 21 0.49 -7.25 -18.76
CA CYS A 21 -0.56 -8.09 -18.17
C CYS A 21 -1.93 -7.84 -18.83
N ARG A 22 -2.27 -6.57 -19.08
CA ARG A 22 -3.51 -6.19 -19.77
C ARG A 22 -3.58 -6.71 -21.20
N ALA A 23 -2.47 -6.74 -21.92
CA ALA A 23 -2.42 -7.24 -23.30
C ALA A 23 -2.53 -8.77 -23.36
N GLU A 24 -1.82 -9.46 -22.46
CA GLU A 24 -1.73 -10.93 -22.47
C GLU A 24 -2.92 -11.62 -21.78
N ALA A 25 -3.54 -10.97 -20.77
CA ALA A 25 -4.73 -11.45 -20.08
C ALA A 25 -5.86 -10.41 -20.16
N PRO A 26 -6.46 -10.19 -21.35
CA PRO A 26 -7.36 -9.05 -21.60
C PRO A 26 -8.75 -9.18 -20.97
N ASN A 27 -9.12 -10.36 -20.47
CA ASN A 27 -10.41 -10.58 -19.81
C ASN A 27 -10.22 -10.98 -18.34
N ASP A 28 -11.25 -10.71 -17.54
CA ASP A 28 -11.27 -10.95 -16.09
C ASP A 28 -11.41 -12.43 -15.70
N ARG A 29 -11.20 -13.37 -16.64
CA ARG A 29 -11.31 -14.82 -16.43
C ARG A 29 -10.01 -15.57 -16.68
N VAL A 30 -9.12 -15.00 -17.48
CA VAL A 30 -7.84 -15.61 -17.85
C VAL A 30 -6.79 -15.22 -16.81
N LEU A 31 -6.05 -16.23 -16.34
CA LEU A 31 -4.83 -16.07 -15.57
C LEU A 31 -3.65 -16.38 -16.48
N ILE A 32 -2.54 -15.68 -16.26
CA ILE A 32 -1.29 -15.88 -16.99
C ILE A 32 -0.16 -16.09 -15.97
N ASN A 33 0.85 -16.89 -16.30
CA ASN A 33 1.99 -17.05 -15.42
C ASN A 33 2.80 -15.75 -15.37
N ALA A 34 3.40 -15.46 -14.21
CA ALA A 34 4.33 -14.36 -14.09
C ALA A 34 5.52 -14.54 -15.04
N LYS A 35 5.92 -15.80 -15.31
CA LYS A 35 6.96 -16.14 -16.30
C LYS A 35 6.63 -15.58 -17.69
N ASP A 36 5.38 -15.65 -18.15
CA ASP A 36 5.01 -15.21 -19.49
C ASP A 36 5.04 -13.68 -19.61
N ILE A 37 4.60 -12.97 -18.55
CA ILE A 37 4.71 -11.50 -18.47
C ILE A 37 6.19 -11.08 -18.50
N LEU A 38 7.02 -11.77 -17.72
CA LEU A 38 8.47 -11.52 -17.69
C LEU A 38 9.12 -11.82 -19.03
N LYS A 39 8.69 -12.87 -19.74
CA LYS A 39 9.18 -13.21 -21.08
C LYS A 39 8.90 -12.09 -22.07
N VAL A 40 7.68 -11.54 -22.08
CA VAL A 40 7.33 -10.39 -22.93
C VAL A 40 8.23 -9.19 -22.61
N LEU A 41 8.40 -8.84 -21.34
CA LEU A 41 9.27 -7.73 -20.92
C LEU A 41 10.73 -7.95 -21.37
N ALA A 42 11.30 -9.11 -21.05
CA ALA A 42 12.71 -9.41 -21.28
C ALA A 42 13.05 -9.45 -22.79
N LEU A 43 12.27 -10.19 -23.58
CA LEU A 43 12.56 -10.39 -25.00
C LEU A 43 12.15 -9.16 -25.83
N ASN A 44 10.96 -8.60 -25.58
CA ASN A 44 10.45 -7.52 -26.44
C ASN A 44 10.99 -6.16 -26.05
N ASP A 45 11.10 -5.85 -24.76
CA ASP A 45 11.49 -4.50 -24.32
C ASP A 45 12.98 -4.42 -24.04
N TRP A 46 13.55 -5.41 -23.35
CA TRP A 46 14.97 -5.40 -22.98
C TRP A 46 15.89 -6.05 -24.01
N LYS A 47 15.32 -6.74 -25.02
CA LYS A 47 16.07 -7.44 -26.08
C LYS A 47 17.05 -8.49 -25.52
N MET A 48 16.66 -9.14 -24.42
CA MET A 48 17.39 -10.25 -23.81
C MET A 48 17.34 -11.49 -24.72
N ASP A 49 18.43 -12.26 -24.77
CA ASP A 49 18.45 -13.56 -25.45
C ASP A 49 17.52 -14.56 -24.74
N GLU A 50 16.90 -15.46 -25.50
CA GLU A 50 15.98 -16.44 -24.93
C GLU A 50 16.69 -17.43 -23.99
N ASN A 51 17.95 -17.80 -24.26
CA ASN A 51 18.69 -18.69 -23.36
C ASN A 51 19.05 -18.00 -22.05
N ASP A 52 19.44 -16.72 -22.12
CA ASP A 52 19.71 -15.93 -20.92
C ASP A 52 18.43 -15.78 -20.07
N PHE A 53 17.27 -15.56 -20.72
CA PHE A 53 15.99 -15.48 -20.02
C PHE A 53 15.65 -16.79 -19.31
N GLU A 54 15.79 -17.94 -19.98
CA GLU A 54 15.51 -19.24 -19.37
C GLU A 54 16.48 -19.54 -18.22
N TYR A 55 17.77 -19.17 -18.33
CA TYR A 55 18.76 -19.29 -17.26
C TYR A 55 18.38 -18.46 -16.03
N ASP A 56 18.03 -17.18 -16.22
CA ASP A 56 17.61 -16.30 -15.13
C ASP A 56 16.30 -16.78 -14.50
N CYS A 57 15.37 -17.32 -15.29
CA CYS A 57 14.15 -17.94 -14.77
C CYS A 57 14.46 -19.16 -13.90
N GLU A 58 15.36 -20.05 -14.31
CA GLU A 58 15.75 -21.23 -13.51
C GLU A 58 16.40 -20.82 -12.17
N ALA A 59 17.18 -19.74 -12.17
CA ALA A 59 17.71 -19.16 -10.93
C ALA A 59 16.59 -18.69 -9.99
N LEU A 60 15.58 -17.99 -10.52
CA LEU A 60 14.41 -17.56 -9.74
C LEU A 60 13.56 -18.75 -9.23
N SER A 61 13.43 -19.82 -10.01
CA SER A 61 12.76 -21.05 -9.59
C SER A 61 13.44 -21.72 -8.41
N SER A 62 14.77 -21.60 -8.32
CA SER A 62 15.56 -22.17 -7.23
C SER A 62 15.39 -21.38 -5.93
N PHE A 63 15.52 -20.06 -6.00
CA PHE A 63 15.36 -19.19 -4.83
C PHE A 63 15.09 -17.73 -5.24
N VAL A 64 14.01 -17.17 -4.72
CA VAL A 64 13.65 -15.77 -4.97
C VAL A 64 14.15 -14.89 -3.82
N GLU A 65 15.16 -14.07 -4.07
CA GLU A 65 15.74 -13.16 -3.09
C GLU A 65 14.84 -11.95 -2.81
N PRO A 66 14.97 -11.25 -1.67
CA PRO A 66 14.32 -9.96 -1.45
C PRO A 66 14.61 -8.96 -2.58
N ILE A 67 13.70 -8.01 -2.80
CA ILE A 67 13.83 -7.08 -3.94
C ILE A 67 15.12 -6.25 -3.88
N GLU A 68 15.60 -5.97 -2.67
CA GLU A 68 16.78 -5.17 -2.39
C GLU A 68 18.08 -5.86 -2.83
N SER A 69 18.06 -7.18 -3.03
CA SER A 69 19.21 -7.93 -3.54
C SER A 69 19.36 -7.86 -5.06
N TYR A 70 18.31 -7.44 -5.77
CA TYR A 70 18.30 -7.43 -7.23
C TYR A 70 18.70 -6.07 -7.79
N GLU A 71 19.52 -6.08 -8.85
CA GLU A 71 19.81 -4.86 -9.61
C GLU A 71 18.53 -4.31 -10.27
N PRO A 72 18.33 -2.97 -10.28
CA PRO A 72 17.26 -2.36 -11.05
C PRO A 72 17.36 -2.78 -12.52
N ARG A 73 16.24 -3.28 -13.08
CA ARG A 73 16.13 -3.86 -14.45
C ARG A 73 16.64 -5.31 -14.63
N SER A 74 16.97 -6.02 -13.56
CA SER A 74 17.12 -7.48 -13.63
C SER A 74 15.76 -8.19 -13.68
N LEU A 75 15.75 -9.45 -14.14
CA LEU A 75 14.54 -10.28 -14.18
C LEU A 75 13.95 -10.49 -12.77
N GLY A 76 14.81 -10.74 -11.77
CA GLY A 76 14.40 -10.88 -10.38
C GLY A 76 13.77 -9.62 -9.79
N TYR A 77 14.32 -8.45 -10.13
CA TYR A 77 13.71 -7.16 -9.74
C TYR A 77 12.32 -7.00 -10.35
N ALA A 78 12.14 -7.28 -11.64
CA ALA A 78 10.84 -7.21 -12.31
C ALA A 78 9.84 -8.22 -11.71
N TYR A 79 10.27 -9.44 -11.41
CA TYR A 79 9.43 -10.45 -10.77
C TYR A 79 8.96 -10.01 -9.39
N ARG A 80 9.88 -9.51 -8.55
CA ARG A 80 9.51 -8.93 -7.24
C ARG A 80 8.56 -7.76 -7.38
N MET A 81 8.67 -6.97 -8.44
CA MET A 81 7.76 -5.86 -8.69
C MET A 81 6.35 -6.33 -9.08
N ILE A 82 6.23 -7.40 -9.87
CA ILE A 82 4.94 -8.07 -10.14
C ILE A 82 4.29 -8.49 -8.82
N LEU A 83 5.06 -9.15 -7.93
CA LEU A 83 4.55 -9.57 -6.63
C LEU A 83 4.08 -8.37 -5.82
N GLN A 84 4.90 -7.34 -5.64
CA GLN A 84 4.54 -6.15 -4.84
C GLN A 84 3.26 -5.45 -5.34
N LEU A 85 3.04 -5.41 -6.65
CA LEU A 85 1.81 -4.87 -7.25
C LEU A 85 0.56 -5.72 -6.93
N GLY A 86 0.73 -6.99 -6.59
CA GLY A 86 -0.37 -7.91 -6.27
C GLY A 86 -0.52 -8.31 -4.80
N LEU A 87 0.47 -8.02 -3.94
CA LEU A 87 0.45 -8.43 -2.52
C LEU A 87 -0.49 -7.54 -1.68
N PRO A 88 -1.57 -8.10 -1.09
CA PRO A 88 -2.62 -7.31 -0.40
C PRO A 88 -2.21 -6.75 0.97
N TRP A 89 -1.05 -7.14 1.51
CA TRP A 89 -0.45 -6.56 2.71
C TRP A 89 0.60 -5.48 2.42
N ARG A 90 1.02 -5.32 1.15
CA ARG A 90 1.92 -4.25 0.71
C ARG A 90 1.18 -3.16 -0.05
N CYS A 91 0.27 -3.54 -0.94
CA CYS A 91 -0.50 -2.63 -1.77
C CYS A 91 -1.93 -2.51 -1.21
N ARG A 92 -2.38 -1.28 -0.97
CA ARG A 92 -3.72 -1.02 -0.39
C ARG A 92 -4.84 -1.50 -1.32
N TYR A 93 -4.65 -1.28 -2.62
CA TYR A 93 -5.49 -1.74 -3.72
C TYR A 93 -4.60 -2.44 -4.77
N PRO A 94 -4.43 -3.78 -4.66
CA PRO A 94 -3.58 -4.54 -5.56
C PRO A 94 -3.93 -4.32 -7.04
N HIS A 95 -2.91 -4.07 -7.84
CA HIS A 95 -3.04 -3.94 -9.29
C HIS A 95 -3.20 -5.29 -9.99
N PHE A 96 -2.67 -6.35 -9.36
CA PHE A 96 -2.80 -7.72 -9.83
C PHE A 96 -3.56 -8.58 -8.82
N GLU A 97 -4.37 -9.50 -9.32
CA GLU A 97 -4.92 -10.61 -8.54
C GLU A 97 -3.99 -11.81 -8.70
N LEU A 98 -3.28 -12.16 -7.63
CA LEU A 98 -2.31 -13.26 -7.63
C LEU A 98 -2.94 -14.59 -7.23
N ARG A 99 -2.49 -15.67 -7.86
CA ARG A 99 -2.75 -17.07 -7.47
C ARG A 99 -1.45 -17.87 -7.45
N GLY A 100 -1.47 -19.00 -6.73
CA GLY A 100 -0.31 -19.86 -6.56
C GLY A 100 0.54 -19.46 -5.35
N MET A 101 1.86 -19.62 -5.46
CA MET A 101 2.80 -19.56 -4.34
C MET A 101 3.56 -18.22 -4.30
N TYR A 102 2.84 -17.12 -4.06
CA TYR A 102 3.39 -15.74 -4.06
C TYR A 102 3.89 -15.25 -2.68
N GLY A 103 3.96 -16.15 -1.69
CA GLY A 103 4.35 -15.84 -0.31
C GLY A 103 3.16 -15.45 0.58
N ASP A 104 3.47 -15.02 1.81
CA ASP A 104 2.51 -14.66 2.84
C ASP A 104 3.06 -13.50 3.71
N PRO A 105 2.22 -12.82 4.55
CA PRO A 105 2.66 -11.67 5.33
C PRO A 105 3.62 -11.98 6.49
N HIS A 106 3.90 -13.25 6.79
CA HIS A 106 4.83 -13.66 7.85
C HIS A 106 6.26 -13.64 7.33
N ASP A 107 6.48 -14.36 6.23
CA ASP A 107 7.81 -14.69 5.73
C ASP A 107 8.04 -14.34 4.26
N GLU A 108 7.03 -13.88 3.50
CA GLU A 108 7.10 -13.44 2.09
C GLU A 108 8.13 -14.21 1.21
N VAL A 109 8.09 -15.54 1.29
CA VAL A 109 8.91 -16.45 0.46
C VAL A 109 8.08 -16.93 -0.72
N PRO A 110 8.09 -16.23 -1.87
CA PRO A 110 7.44 -16.69 -3.08
C PRO A 110 8.25 -17.84 -3.72
N GLN A 111 7.59 -18.62 -4.54
CA GLN A 111 8.22 -19.56 -5.47
C GLN A 111 8.56 -18.86 -6.80
N GLY A 112 9.20 -19.59 -7.72
CA GLY A 112 9.51 -19.11 -9.06
C GLY A 112 8.30 -18.58 -9.85
N PRO A 113 8.54 -17.77 -10.88
CA PRO A 113 7.51 -17.09 -11.66
C PRO A 113 6.54 -18.02 -12.42
N GLU A 114 6.88 -19.30 -12.59
CA GLU A 114 6.02 -20.35 -13.14
C GLU A 114 4.99 -20.91 -12.14
N TYR A 115 5.17 -20.64 -10.84
CA TYR A 115 4.25 -21.07 -9.78
C TYR A 115 3.34 -19.94 -9.29
N VAL A 116 3.42 -18.76 -9.93
CA VAL A 116 2.60 -17.60 -9.63
C VAL A 116 1.87 -17.19 -10.89
N GLU A 117 0.55 -17.27 -10.81
CA GLU A 117 -0.35 -16.80 -11.85
C GLU A 117 -0.90 -15.44 -11.44
N LEU A 118 -1.17 -14.58 -12.42
CA LEU A 118 -1.81 -13.30 -12.19
C LEU A 118 -2.75 -12.90 -13.31
N ARG A 119 -3.58 -11.92 -13.00
CA ARG A 119 -4.36 -11.14 -13.95
C ARG A 119 -4.48 -9.72 -13.43
N LEU A 120 -4.89 -8.81 -14.31
CA LEU A 120 -5.20 -7.45 -13.90
C LEU A 120 -6.39 -7.46 -12.94
N SER A 121 -6.28 -6.74 -11.82
CA SER A 121 -7.36 -6.67 -10.85
C SER A 121 -8.54 -5.87 -11.38
N ARG A 122 -9.75 -6.12 -10.85
CA ARG A 122 -10.93 -5.28 -11.14
C ARG A 122 -10.69 -3.80 -10.81
N PHE A 123 -9.91 -3.53 -9.76
CA PHE A 123 -9.47 -2.19 -9.41
C PHE A 123 -8.71 -1.55 -10.57
N SER A 124 -7.63 -2.17 -11.04
CA SER A 124 -6.83 -1.64 -12.15
C SER A 124 -7.61 -1.48 -13.45
N HIS A 125 -8.49 -2.43 -13.79
CA HIS A 125 -9.36 -2.30 -14.97
C HIS A 125 -10.23 -1.04 -14.90
N THR A 126 -10.72 -0.72 -13.71
CA THR A 126 -11.61 0.41 -13.47
C THR A 126 -10.85 1.73 -13.44
N VAL A 127 -9.83 1.83 -12.59
CA VAL A 127 -9.20 3.11 -12.26
C VAL A 127 -8.12 3.53 -13.26
N MET A 128 -7.64 2.61 -14.11
CA MET A 128 -6.64 2.86 -15.16
C MET A 128 -7.21 2.56 -16.56
N PRO A 129 -8.11 3.41 -17.10
CA PRO A 129 -8.61 3.25 -18.46
C PRO A 129 -7.49 3.34 -19.50
N VAL A 130 -7.57 2.50 -20.53
CA VAL A 130 -6.56 2.45 -21.61
C VAL A 130 -6.52 3.76 -22.38
N GLY A 131 -5.31 4.31 -22.56
CA GLY A 131 -5.10 5.54 -23.33
C GLY A 131 -5.64 6.82 -22.68
N LYS A 132 -6.01 6.76 -21.39
CA LYS A 132 -6.56 7.89 -20.64
C LYS A 132 -5.87 8.03 -19.28
N ALA A 133 -6.01 9.20 -18.66
CA ALA A 133 -5.57 9.43 -17.29
C ALA A 133 -6.36 8.55 -16.30
N PRO A 134 -5.79 8.20 -15.13
CA PRO A 134 -6.53 7.44 -14.13
C PRO A 134 -7.76 8.22 -13.63
N LEU A 135 -8.77 7.50 -13.14
CA LEU A 135 -10.01 8.09 -12.64
C LEU A 135 -9.81 8.86 -11.32
N LEU A 136 -8.78 8.48 -10.57
CA LEU A 136 -8.39 9.03 -9.28
C LEU A 136 -6.87 9.15 -9.21
N PRO A 137 -6.31 9.98 -8.30
CA PRO A 137 -4.87 9.98 -8.05
C PRO A 137 -4.46 8.68 -7.33
N LEU A 138 -4.07 7.66 -8.10
CA LEU A 138 -3.66 6.34 -7.58
C LEU A 138 -2.44 6.44 -6.66
N ALA A 139 -1.57 7.43 -6.86
CA ALA A 139 -0.47 7.71 -5.94
C ALA A 139 -0.95 7.99 -4.50
N LEU A 140 -2.15 8.58 -4.34
CA LEU A 140 -2.76 8.79 -3.03
C LEU A 140 -3.55 7.57 -2.55
N LEU A 141 -4.10 6.74 -3.46
CA LEU A 141 -4.79 5.49 -3.09
C LEU A 141 -3.82 4.43 -2.57
N ASN A 142 -2.76 4.15 -3.33
CA ASN A 142 -1.81 3.08 -3.03
C ASN A 142 -0.55 3.58 -2.33
N GLY A 143 -0.37 4.90 -2.22
CA GLY A 143 0.90 5.48 -1.85
C GLY A 143 1.91 5.36 -2.99
N ALA A 144 3.07 6.00 -2.82
CA ALA A 144 4.19 5.89 -3.74
C ALA A 144 5.50 6.15 -3.01
N THR A 145 6.59 5.60 -3.52
CA THR A 145 7.95 6.05 -3.16
C THR A 145 8.62 6.53 -4.42
N LEU A 146 9.02 7.79 -4.42
CA LEU A 146 9.62 8.44 -5.58
C LEU A 146 11.12 8.21 -5.63
N ALA A 147 11.72 8.55 -6.76
CA ALA A 147 13.15 8.34 -7.01
C ALA A 147 14.06 9.10 -6.03
N ASP A 148 13.60 10.22 -5.47
CA ASP A 148 14.31 11.00 -4.45
C ASP A 148 14.11 10.47 -3.02
N GLY A 149 13.38 9.36 -2.86
CA GLY A 149 13.05 8.76 -1.58
C GLY A 149 11.79 9.33 -0.92
N THR A 150 11.14 10.32 -1.54
CA THR A 150 9.90 10.90 -1.01
C THR A 150 8.78 9.86 -0.99
N ARG A 151 8.09 9.74 0.14
CA ARG A 151 7.00 8.77 0.35
C ARG A 151 5.65 9.47 0.41
N ILE A 152 4.69 8.99 -0.38
CA ILE A 152 3.29 9.42 -0.36
C ILE A 152 2.50 8.34 0.38
N PRO A 153 1.69 8.69 1.40
CA PRO A 153 0.91 7.70 2.12
C PRO A 153 -0.35 7.27 1.33
N PRO A 154 -0.77 6.00 1.47
CA PRO A 154 -2.02 5.50 0.91
C PRO A 154 -3.25 6.04 1.67
N HIS A 155 -4.41 6.01 1.04
CA HIS A 155 -5.69 6.48 1.59
C HIS A 155 -6.81 5.55 1.18
N ASN A 156 -7.91 5.59 1.93
CA ASN A 156 -9.10 4.84 1.61
C ASN A 156 -9.76 5.42 0.35
N LEU A 157 -10.24 4.53 -0.53
CA LEU A 157 -10.86 4.88 -1.81
C LEU A 157 -12.11 5.73 -1.63
N GLU A 158 -12.99 5.39 -0.68
CA GLU A 158 -14.24 6.12 -0.46
C GLU A 158 -13.97 7.53 0.10
N GLU A 159 -13.04 7.62 1.04
CA GLU A 159 -12.61 8.89 1.65
C GLU A 159 -11.92 9.79 0.62
N LEU A 160 -10.95 9.26 -0.11
CA LEU A 160 -10.23 10.00 -1.14
C LEU A 160 -11.17 10.43 -2.27
N TRP A 161 -12.05 9.54 -2.72
CA TRP A 161 -13.08 9.86 -3.70
C TRP A 161 -13.91 11.05 -3.21
N THR A 162 -14.44 10.95 -2.00
CA THR A 162 -15.31 12.00 -1.44
C THR A 162 -14.57 13.34 -1.34
N ALA A 163 -13.37 13.34 -0.77
CA ALA A 163 -12.54 14.55 -0.67
C ALA A 163 -12.19 15.13 -2.05
N PHE A 164 -11.89 14.28 -3.02
CA PHE A 164 -11.56 14.67 -4.39
C PHE A 164 -12.72 15.35 -5.11
N GLU A 165 -13.94 14.82 -4.96
CA GLU A 165 -15.17 15.40 -5.49
C GLU A 165 -15.50 16.75 -4.82
N GLN A 166 -15.36 16.83 -3.49
CA GLN A 166 -15.61 18.05 -2.73
C GLN A 166 -14.68 19.18 -3.16
N ILE A 167 -13.38 18.90 -3.36
CA ILE A 167 -12.42 19.88 -3.86
C ILE A 167 -12.74 20.35 -5.28
N ARG A 168 -13.31 19.49 -6.13
CA ARG A 168 -13.73 19.90 -7.47
C ARG A 168 -14.87 20.92 -7.44
N GLN A 169 -15.80 20.76 -6.52
CA GLN A 169 -16.97 21.64 -6.37
C GLN A 169 -16.65 22.91 -5.59
N THR A 170 -15.85 22.77 -4.52
CA THR A 170 -15.44 23.85 -3.63
C THR A 170 -13.92 23.88 -3.51
N PRO A 171 -13.20 24.44 -4.52
CA PRO A 171 -11.74 24.44 -4.51
C PRO A 171 -11.14 25.15 -3.29
N ASN A 172 -11.81 26.14 -2.71
CA ASN A 172 -11.27 26.90 -1.58
C ASN A 172 -11.76 26.39 -0.21
N MET A 173 -12.15 25.11 -0.12
CA MET A 173 -12.57 24.47 1.12
C MET A 173 -11.46 24.55 2.19
N PRO A 174 -11.79 24.93 3.44
CA PRO A 174 -10.86 24.85 4.56
C PRO A 174 -10.35 23.44 4.81
N LEU A 175 -9.11 23.30 5.29
CA LEU A 175 -8.52 21.99 5.56
C LEU A 175 -9.33 21.18 6.60
N ASP A 176 -9.85 21.84 7.64
CA ASP A 176 -10.68 21.19 8.66
C ASP A 176 -11.90 20.50 8.06
N GLU A 177 -12.61 21.17 7.16
CA GLU A 177 -13.78 20.62 6.46
C GLU A 177 -13.36 19.47 5.53
N LEU A 178 -12.24 19.60 4.82
CA LEU A 178 -11.72 18.51 3.98
C LEU A 178 -11.40 17.26 4.81
N MET A 179 -10.80 17.44 5.99
CA MET A 179 -10.43 16.35 6.90
C MET A 179 -11.63 15.60 7.49
N GLU A 180 -12.85 16.16 7.44
CA GLU A 180 -14.07 15.41 7.76
C GLU A 180 -14.31 14.27 6.75
N PHE A 181 -13.90 14.45 5.49
CA PHE A 181 -14.04 13.46 4.42
C PHE A 181 -12.84 12.53 4.29
N ILE A 182 -11.63 13.04 4.55
CA ILE A 182 -10.37 12.28 4.51
C ILE A 182 -9.59 12.46 5.82
N PRO A 183 -9.95 11.72 6.88
CA PRO A 183 -9.39 11.95 8.22
C PRO A 183 -7.91 11.61 8.34
N GLY A 184 -7.39 10.74 7.46
CA GLY A 184 -5.99 10.37 7.46
C GLY A 184 -5.63 9.26 6.48
N PRO A 185 -4.34 8.89 6.44
CA PRO A 185 -3.85 7.75 5.68
C PRO A 185 -4.48 6.40 6.07
N ASP A 186 -4.55 5.49 5.10
CA ASP A 186 -5.07 4.13 5.27
C ASP A 186 -4.12 3.09 4.63
N PHE A 187 -3.46 2.28 5.47
CA PHE A 187 -2.43 1.35 5.03
C PHE A 187 -2.97 -0.08 4.85
N ALA A 188 -2.38 -0.82 3.90
CA ALA A 188 -2.84 -2.16 3.50
C ALA A 188 -2.92 -3.18 4.65
N SER A 189 -1.94 -3.17 5.56
CA SER A 189 -1.88 -4.05 6.73
C SER A 189 -2.53 -3.44 7.99
N GLY A 190 -3.19 -2.27 7.86
CA GLY A 190 -3.73 -1.51 8.98
C GLY A 190 -2.64 -0.90 9.85
N GLY A 191 -2.77 -1.08 11.17
CA GLY A 191 -1.91 -0.46 12.17
C GLY A 191 -2.46 0.88 12.65
N VAL A 192 -1.75 1.48 13.61
CA VAL A 192 -2.12 2.78 14.18
C VAL A 192 -1.20 3.86 13.61
N VAL A 193 -1.80 4.90 13.01
CA VAL A 193 -1.11 6.01 12.34
C VAL A 193 -1.12 7.23 13.27
N GLY A 194 0.03 7.89 13.39
CA GLY A 194 0.34 9.00 14.30
C GLY A 194 -0.73 10.09 14.36
N GLY A 195 -0.89 10.68 15.54
CA GLY A 195 -2.10 11.39 15.96
C GLY A 195 -2.56 12.56 15.11
N HIS A 196 -3.79 12.98 15.38
CA HIS A 196 -4.57 13.93 14.58
C HIS A 196 -3.77 15.18 14.15
N ASP A 197 -2.95 15.74 15.04
CA ASP A 197 -2.13 16.92 14.74
C ASP A 197 -1.01 16.66 13.73
N ALA A 198 -0.41 15.47 13.75
CA ALA A 198 0.63 15.09 12.78
C ALA A 198 0.05 14.88 11.38
N VAL A 199 -1.14 14.26 11.31
CA VAL A 199 -1.88 14.11 10.04
C VAL A 199 -2.30 15.48 9.51
N ARG A 200 -2.84 16.34 10.39
CA ARG A 200 -3.20 17.72 10.04
C ARG A 200 -2.00 18.50 9.52
N ALA A 201 -0.86 18.42 10.19
CA ALA A 201 0.37 19.09 9.78
C ALA A 201 0.85 18.59 8.41
N LEU A 202 0.83 17.26 8.19
CA LEU A 202 1.11 16.67 6.88
C LEU A 202 0.21 17.26 5.79
N TYR A 203 -1.10 17.34 6.03
CA TYR A 203 -2.04 17.84 5.03
C TYR A 203 -1.98 19.36 4.84
N ALA A 204 -1.64 20.13 5.86
CA ALA A 204 -1.48 21.57 5.79
C ALA A 204 -0.18 21.97 5.08
N ASP A 205 0.95 21.45 5.56
CA ASP A 205 2.29 21.84 5.12
C ASP A 205 2.80 20.99 3.94
N GLY A 206 2.10 19.91 3.64
CA GLY A 206 2.46 18.95 2.61
C GLY A 206 3.61 18.01 3.00
N LYS A 207 4.10 18.07 4.24
CA LYS A 207 5.13 17.18 4.78
C LYS A 207 4.90 16.94 6.26
N GLY A 208 5.08 15.71 6.72
CA GLY A 208 4.88 15.38 8.12
C GLY A 208 5.44 14.00 8.48
N GLU A 209 6.03 13.90 9.66
CA GLU A 209 6.43 12.61 10.23
C GLU A 209 5.22 11.95 10.87
N LEU A 210 4.88 10.75 10.41
CA LEU A 210 3.85 9.93 11.03
C LEU A 210 4.49 8.75 11.76
N VAL A 211 3.92 8.43 12.92
CA VAL A 211 4.25 7.22 13.67
C VAL A 211 3.37 6.08 13.13
N LEU A 212 3.99 5.01 12.65
CA LEU A 212 3.32 3.77 12.28
C LEU A 212 3.58 2.75 13.39
N ARG A 213 2.52 2.30 14.07
CA ARG A 213 2.64 1.45 15.25
C ARG A 213 1.76 0.21 15.16
N GLY A 214 2.27 -0.93 15.61
CA GLY A 214 1.53 -2.18 15.81
C GLY A 214 0.85 -2.24 17.17
N ASP A 215 -0.08 -3.16 17.35
CA ASP A 215 -0.86 -3.30 18.58
C ASP A 215 -0.26 -4.33 19.52
N ILE A 216 -0.04 -3.95 20.78
CA ILE A 216 0.40 -4.85 21.85
C ILE A 216 -0.64 -4.86 22.97
N GLN A 217 -1.30 -6.00 23.14
CA GLN A 217 -2.25 -6.25 24.21
C GLN A 217 -1.54 -6.81 25.44
N THR A 218 -1.99 -6.38 26.63
CA THR A 218 -1.59 -7.02 27.89
C THR A 218 -2.60 -8.12 28.18
N GLU A 219 -2.18 -9.39 28.12
CA GLU A 219 -3.08 -10.52 28.43
C GLU A 219 -3.08 -10.84 29.93
N VAL A 220 -1.93 -10.70 30.61
CA VAL A 220 -1.76 -11.01 32.03
C VAL A 220 -0.77 -10.04 32.67
N GLU A 221 -1.06 -9.57 33.87
CA GLU A 221 -0.14 -8.78 34.70
C GLU A 221 -0.29 -9.17 36.18
N GLY A 222 0.81 -9.35 36.90
CA GLY A 222 0.82 -9.77 38.32
C GLY A 222 1.78 -10.92 38.58
N ALA A 223 1.28 -12.17 38.62
CA ALA A 223 2.12 -13.35 38.87
C ALA A 223 3.21 -13.55 37.79
N ARG A 224 2.93 -13.08 36.57
CA ARG A 224 3.82 -12.94 35.43
C ARG A 224 3.27 -11.83 34.53
N THR A 225 4.06 -11.37 33.58
CA THR A 225 3.63 -10.38 32.60
C THR A 225 3.56 -11.03 31.23
N ARG A 226 2.37 -11.04 30.62
CA ARG A 226 2.16 -11.59 29.28
C ARG A 226 1.67 -10.51 28.33
N LEU A 227 2.39 -10.34 27.24
CA LEU A 227 2.01 -9.48 26.13
C LEU A 227 1.66 -10.32 24.90
N SER A 228 0.72 -9.82 24.09
CA SER A 228 0.43 -10.34 22.76
C SER A 228 0.53 -9.21 21.74
N ILE A 229 1.44 -9.36 20.78
CA ILE A 229 1.48 -8.50 19.59
C ILE A 229 0.38 -9.01 18.64
N THR A 230 -0.53 -8.12 18.27
CA THR A 230 -1.78 -8.42 17.54
C THR A 230 -1.85 -7.75 16.17
N SER A 231 -0.99 -6.78 15.89
CA SER A 231 -0.79 -6.18 14.57
C SER A 231 0.64 -5.65 14.45
N LEU A 232 1.09 -5.40 13.22
CA LEU A 232 2.41 -4.83 12.91
C LEU A 232 2.25 -3.51 12.15
N PRO A 233 3.24 -2.60 12.22
CA PRO A 233 3.27 -1.43 11.36
C PRO A 233 3.26 -1.79 9.87
N ALA A 234 2.79 -0.86 9.05
CA ALA A 234 2.74 -1.04 7.61
C ALA A 234 4.11 -1.40 7.00
N GLY A 235 4.14 -2.49 6.22
CA GLY A 235 5.35 -3.00 5.57
C GLY A 235 6.32 -3.76 6.49
N VAL A 236 5.95 -4.03 7.75
CA VAL A 236 6.76 -4.84 8.68
C VAL A 236 6.28 -6.28 8.68
N LEU A 237 7.22 -7.22 8.54
CA LEU A 237 6.93 -8.65 8.48
C LEU A 237 7.13 -9.33 9.84
N VAL A 238 6.40 -10.42 10.08
CA VAL A 238 6.50 -11.18 11.34
C VAL A 238 7.91 -11.73 11.56
N ARG A 239 8.58 -12.24 10.51
CA ARG A 239 9.98 -12.68 10.61
C ARG A 239 10.92 -11.61 11.16
N THR A 240 10.75 -10.36 10.71
CA THR A 240 11.63 -9.24 11.08
C THR A 240 11.49 -8.94 12.55
N VAL A 241 10.25 -8.85 13.04
CA VAL A 241 9.98 -8.63 14.47
C VAL A 241 10.46 -9.81 15.30
N MET A 242 10.21 -11.05 14.87
CA MET A 242 10.69 -12.24 15.58
C MET A 242 12.22 -12.29 15.70
N GLN A 243 12.94 -11.88 14.65
CA GLN A 243 14.40 -11.78 14.68
C GLN A 243 14.87 -10.69 15.64
N GLN A 244 14.26 -9.51 15.61
CA GLN A 244 14.58 -8.41 16.54
C GLN A 244 14.32 -8.81 18.00
N LEU A 245 13.19 -9.48 18.29
CA LEU A 245 12.87 -9.97 19.62
C LEU A 245 13.90 -10.99 20.13
N ARG A 246 14.43 -11.86 19.25
CA ARG A 246 15.51 -12.79 19.60
C ARG A 246 16.82 -12.05 19.89
N SER A 247 17.17 -11.04 19.11
CA SER A 247 18.34 -10.19 19.39
C SER A 247 18.25 -9.55 20.78
N LEU A 248 17.08 -9.00 21.14
CA LEU A 248 16.88 -8.39 22.46
C LEU A 248 16.99 -9.39 23.62
N LEU A 249 16.67 -10.67 23.39
CA LEU A 249 16.87 -11.74 24.37
C LEU A 249 18.35 -12.11 24.51
N GLU A 250 19.06 -12.24 23.38
CA GLU A 250 20.49 -12.57 23.34
C GLU A 250 21.36 -11.48 23.98
N GLU A 251 20.99 -10.21 23.77
CA GLU A 251 21.63 -9.04 24.39
C GLU A 251 21.29 -8.87 25.88
N GLY A 252 20.26 -9.59 26.37
CA GLY A 252 19.75 -9.44 27.74
C GLY A 252 18.96 -8.15 27.99
N THR A 253 18.62 -7.40 26.93
CA THR A 253 17.79 -6.19 26.99
C THR A 253 16.38 -6.50 27.52
N ILE A 254 15.83 -7.65 27.15
CA ILE A 254 14.59 -8.20 27.72
C ILE A 254 14.83 -9.60 28.27
N GLN A 255 14.02 -10.02 29.23
CA GLN A 255 14.05 -11.39 29.76
C GLN A 255 12.66 -12.00 29.67
N LEU A 256 12.55 -13.12 28.95
CA LEU A 256 11.29 -13.84 28.76
C LEU A 256 11.45 -15.30 29.23
N TYR A 257 10.41 -15.85 29.85
CA TYR A 257 10.24 -17.28 30.02
C TYR A 257 9.92 -17.98 28.69
N SER A 258 9.17 -17.30 27.81
CA SER A 258 8.78 -17.86 26.52
C SER A 258 8.51 -16.78 25.48
N LEU A 259 8.93 -17.05 24.25
CA LEU A 259 8.59 -16.30 23.04
C LEU A 259 7.98 -17.29 22.04
N LYS A 260 6.73 -17.06 21.62
CA LYS A 260 6.01 -17.96 20.70
C LYS A 260 5.30 -17.16 19.60
N ASN A 261 5.52 -17.56 18.35
CA ASN A 261 4.71 -17.11 17.21
C ASN A 261 3.53 -18.07 17.03
N ALA A 262 2.32 -17.60 17.26
CA ALA A 262 1.06 -18.30 17.02
C ALA A 262 0.22 -17.57 15.95
N SER A 263 0.89 -16.85 15.06
CA SER A 263 0.23 -16.12 13.98
C SER A 263 -0.26 -17.08 12.90
N GLU A 264 -1.44 -16.80 12.37
CA GLU A 264 -2.06 -17.50 11.24
C GLU A 264 -2.11 -16.56 10.03
N ARG A 265 -2.54 -17.05 8.85
CA ARG A 265 -2.52 -16.28 7.59
C ARG A 265 -3.11 -14.86 7.71
N ASN A 266 -4.19 -14.71 8.48
CA ASN A 266 -4.91 -13.42 8.61
C ASN A 266 -4.88 -12.84 10.03
N GLN A 267 -4.13 -13.44 10.96
CA GLN A 267 -4.11 -13.02 12.35
C GLN A 267 -2.69 -13.05 12.90
N ILE A 268 -2.20 -11.89 13.34
CA ILE A 268 -0.90 -11.78 14.00
C ILE A 268 -1.10 -12.09 15.48
N ARG A 269 -0.29 -13.01 16.01
CA ARG A 269 -0.26 -13.34 17.43
C ARG A 269 1.13 -13.79 17.86
N ILE A 270 1.94 -12.84 18.31
CA ILE A 270 3.25 -13.14 18.92
C ILE A 270 3.10 -12.98 20.44
N MET A 271 3.34 -14.06 21.18
CA MET A 271 3.21 -14.09 22.64
C MET A 271 4.57 -13.96 23.32
N LEU A 272 4.63 -13.05 24.29
CA LEU A 272 5.80 -12.79 25.12
C LEU A 272 5.41 -13.04 26.59
N ASP A 273 6.01 -14.05 27.20
CA ASP A 273 5.84 -14.37 28.62
C ASP A 273 7.08 -13.90 29.40
N ALA A 274 6.94 -12.88 30.23
CA ALA A 274 8.01 -12.29 31.02
C ALA A 274 7.86 -12.58 32.54
N PRO A 275 8.96 -12.56 33.31
CA PRO A 275 8.94 -12.52 34.76
C PRO A 275 8.10 -11.37 35.31
N ARG A 276 7.54 -11.55 36.51
CA ARG A 276 6.78 -10.50 37.22
C ARG A 276 7.55 -9.20 37.49
N SER A 277 8.87 -9.22 37.38
CA SER A 277 9.71 -8.03 37.53
C SER A 277 9.55 -7.04 36.39
N TRP A 278 9.07 -7.50 35.23
CA TRP A 278 8.73 -6.64 34.09
C TRP A 278 7.30 -6.14 34.24
N SER A 279 7.09 -4.82 34.29
CA SER A 279 5.76 -4.25 34.10
C SER A 279 5.36 -4.31 32.62
N ALA A 280 4.08 -4.44 32.33
CA ALA A 280 3.60 -4.48 30.95
C ALA A 280 3.96 -3.18 30.19
N ALA A 281 3.85 -2.04 30.87
CA ALA A 281 4.19 -0.74 30.30
C ALA A 281 5.68 -0.62 29.93
N ALA A 282 6.60 -1.01 30.83
CA ALA A 282 8.03 -0.93 30.56
C ALA A 282 8.45 -1.86 29.42
N LEU A 283 7.89 -3.08 29.38
CA LEU A 283 8.18 -4.02 28.30
C LEU A 283 7.66 -3.48 26.96
N LYS A 284 6.43 -2.95 26.89
CA LYS A 284 5.89 -2.33 25.67
C LYS A 284 6.76 -1.16 25.18
N GLU A 285 7.22 -0.31 26.09
CA GLU A 285 8.08 0.83 25.74
C GLU A 285 9.39 0.37 25.08
N ILE A 286 10.05 -0.63 25.66
CA ILE A 286 11.27 -1.19 25.06
C ILE A 286 10.96 -1.79 23.68
N LEU A 287 9.86 -2.52 23.55
CA LEU A 287 9.47 -3.13 22.27
C LEU A 287 9.23 -2.06 21.19
N PHE A 288 8.53 -0.97 21.50
CA PHE A 288 8.33 0.12 20.53
C PHE A 288 9.64 0.85 20.21
N GLN A 289 10.51 1.08 21.19
CA GLN A 289 11.76 1.82 20.96
C GLN A 289 12.84 1.01 20.23
N LYS A 290 12.87 -0.32 20.42
CA LYS A 290 13.99 -1.18 20.01
C LYS A 290 13.66 -2.15 18.88
N THR A 291 12.42 -2.14 18.39
CA THR A 291 12.00 -3.02 17.29
C THR A 291 11.19 -2.24 16.27
N ASP A 292 10.92 -2.88 15.13
CA ASP A 292 10.08 -2.36 14.06
C ASP A 292 8.58 -2.33 14.42
N LEU A 293 8.19 -2.58 15.68
CA LEU A 293 6.81 -2.45 16.16
C LEU A 293 6.33 -0.98 16.20
N GLU A 294 7.26 -0.04 16.14
CA GLU A 294 7.00 1.36 15.88
C GLU A 294 8.03 1.91 14.88
N LYS A 295 7.55 2.65 13.89
CA LYS A 295 8.40 3.38 12.95
C LYS A 295 7.93 4.80 12.80
N ARG A 296 8.89 5.72 12.68
CA ARG A 296 8.65 7.10 12.26
C ARG A 296 8.96 7.20 10.79
N VAL A 297 8.00 7.67 10.00
CA VAL A 297 8.14 7.78 8.55
C VAL A 297 7.75 9.18 8.13
N LEU A 298 8.67 9.86 7.44
CA LEU A 298 8.38 11.13 6.80
C LEU A 298 7.56 10.88 5.53
N PHE A 299 6.38 11.48 5.50
CA PHE A 299 5.48 11.46 4.35
C PHE A 299 5.35 12.85 3.75
N HIS A 300 4.99 12.89 2.48
CA HIS A 300 4.75 14.11 1.72
C HIS A 300 3.42 14.03 0.96
N CYS A 301 2.65 15.11 1.04
CA CYS A 301 1.72 15.45 -0.01
C CYS A 301 2.48 16.17 -1.13
N SER A 302 2.00 15.93 -2.33
CA SER A 302 2.82 16.04 -3.51
C SER A 302 1.97 16.52 -4.66
N ALA A 303 2.56 17.29 -5.56
CA ALA A 303 1.88 17.77 -6.74
C ALA A 303 2.87 17.80 -7.91
N SER A 304 2.36 17.75 -9.14
CA SER A 304 3.21 17.89 -10.32
C SER A 304 2.74 19.10 -11.11
N ASP A 305 3.65 19.98 -11.46
CA ASP A 305 3.40 21.11 -12.33
C ASP A 305 4.18 20.95 -13.65
N PRO A 306 3.98 21.83 -14.65
CA PRO A 306 4.71 21.75 -15.92
C PRO A 306 6.25 21.85 -15.78
N SER A 307 6.76 22.34 -14.64
CA SER A 307 8.21 22.42 -14.34
C SER A 307 8.77 21.15 -13.69
N GLY A 308 7.89 20.21 -13.32
CA GLY A 308 8.25 18.93 -12.76
C GLY A 308 7.53 18.66 -11.45
N TRP A 309 8.15 17.83 -10.61
CA TRP A 309 7.56 17.37 -9.38
C TRP A 309 7.85 18.32 -8.22
N ARG A 310 6.83 18.63 -7.41
CA ARG A 310 6.93 19.47 -6.22
C ARG A 310 6.37 18.73 -5.02
N GLY A 311 7.26 18.28 -4.14
CA GLY A 311 6.90 17.75 -2.82
C GLY A 311 6.65 18.86 -1.82
N GLY A 312 5.96 18.55 -0.71
CA GLY A 312 5.70 19.54 0.33
C GLY A 312 4.58 20.52 -0.05
N VAL A 313 3.59 20.02 -0.79
CA VAL A 313 2.42 20.80 -1.21
C VAL A 313 1.22 20.34 -0.38
N SER A 314 0.37 21.26 0.08
CA SER A 314 -0.81 20.92 0.89
C SER A 314 -1.71 19.89 0.18
N LEU A 315 -2.45 19.09 0.96
CA LEU A 315 -3.39 18.10 0.41
C LEU A 315 -4.45 18.75 -0.49
N ILE A 316 -4.96 19.93 -0.13
CA ILE A 316 -5.92 20.68 -0.96
C ILE A 316 -5.33 20.96 -2.34
N GLU A 317 -4.10 21.48 -2.40
CA GLU A 317 -3.46 21.82 -3.66
C GLU A 317 -3.10 20.55 -4.47
N THR A 318 -2.66 19.49 -3.80
CA THR A 318 -2.51 18.16 -4.39
C THR A 318 -3.80 17.69 -5.08
N LEU A 319 -4.94 17.76 -4.38
CA LEU A 319 -6.24 17.34 -4.92
C LEU A 319 -6.69 18.25 -6.06
N LYS A 320 -6.54 19.58 -5.95
CA LYS A 320 -6.83 20.52 -7.03
C LYS A 320 -6.10 20.15 -8.33
N GLN A 321 -4.80 19.92 -8.25
CA GLN A 321 -4.02 19.57 -9.43
C GLN A 321 -4.41 18.20 -10.00
N ALA A 322 -4.74 17.24 -9.14
CA ALA A 322 -5.24 15.94 -9.58
C ALA A 322 -6.61 16.06 -10.29
N THR A 323 -7.53 16.91 -9.79
CA THR A 323 -8.87 17.07 -10.39
C THR A 323 -8.82 17.60 -11.82
N ALA A 324 -7.81 18.41 -12.15
CA ALA A 324 -7.64 18.95 -13.49
C ALA A 324 -7.14 17.90 -14.52
N ARG A 325 -6.63 16.75 -14.06
CA ARG A 325 -5.96 15.77 -14.92
C ARG A 325 -6.57 14.38 -14.92
N CYS A 326 -7.26 13.98 -13.86
CA CYS A 326 -7.96 12.70 -13.82
C CYS A 326 -9.12 12.68 -14.83
N THR A 327 -9.36 11.52 -15.43
CA THR A 327 -10.50 11.33 -16.33
C THR A 327 -11.80 11.36 -15.53
N LEU A 328 -12.80 12.08 -16.01
CA LEU A 328 -14.14 12.05 -15.44
C LEU A 328 -14.73 10.63 -15.58
N SER A 329 -15.15 10.06 -14.45
CA SER A 329 -15.52 8.65 -14.30
C SER A 329 -17.02 8.37 -14.39
N TRP A 330 -17.83 9.36 -14.78
CA TRP A 330 -19.30 9.27 -14.68
C TRP A 330 -20.01 9.73 -15.93
N GLU A 331 -21.06 8.98 -16.25
CA GLU A 331 -22.10 9.30 -17.20
C GLU A 331 -23.44 9.17 -16.44
N ARG A 332 -24.37 10.10 -16.62
CA ARG A 332 -25.72 9.90 -16.08
C ARG A 332 -26.38 8.76 -16.85
N LYS A 333 -27.25 7.98 -16.20
CA LYS A 333 -27.99 6.89 -16.89
C LYS A 333 -28.89 7.38 -18.03
N ASP A 334 -29.20 8.67 -18.04
CA ASP A 334 -30.04 9.37 -19.00
C ASP A 334 -29.22 10.24 -19.99
N ASP A 335 -27.89 10.10 -20.03
CA ASP A 335 -26.97 10.85 -20.91
C ASP A 335 -27.00 12.39 -20.75
N GLU A 336 -27.69 12.92 -19.73
CA GLU A 336 -27.71 14.35 -19.41
C GLU A 336 -26.35 14.83 -18.84
N PRO A 337 -26.01 16.13 -18.96
CA PRO A 337 -24.83 16.69 -18.33
C PRO A 337 -24.86 16.51 -16.80
N ILE A 338 -23.72 16.17 -16.22
CA ILE A 338 -23.59 16.09 -14.76
C ILE A 338 -23.31 17.50 -14.23
N GLU A 339 -24.33 18.16 -13.69
CA GLU A 339 -24.19 19.47 -13.02
C GLU A 339 -23.54 19.34 -11.63
N HIS A 340 -23.72 18.19 -10.97
CA HIS A 340 -23.17 17.85 -9.67
C HIS A 340 -22.93 16.33 -9.59
N ILE A 341 -21.75 15.90 -9.14
CA ILE A 341 -21.45 14.48 -8.91
C ILE A 341 -21.80 14.15 -7.45
N PRO A 342 -22.82 13.29 -7.20
CA PRO A 342 -23.24 12.95 -5.85
C PRO A 342 -22.18 12.12 -5.09
N LEU A 343 -22.27 12.09 -3.76
CA LEU A 343 -21.44 11.24 -2.91
C LEU A 343 -21.64 9.75 -3.26
N LEU A 344 -20.61 8.91 -3.05
CA LEU A 344 -20.74 7.47 -3.34
C LEU A 344 -21.93 6.84 -2.60
N LYS A 345 -22.16 7.27 -1.37
CA LYS A 345 -23.31 6.89 -0.55
C LYS A 345 -24.65 7.34 -1.15
N GLU A 346 -24.75 8.57 -1.66
CA GLU A 346 -25.95 9.07 -2.33
C GLU A 346 -26.24 8.29 -3.63
N ILE A 347 -25.20 7.87 -4.34
CA ILE A 347 -25.31 7.05 -5.55
C ILE A 347 -25.82 5.66 -5.23
N GLN A 348 -25.39 5.08 -4.11
CA GLN A 348 -25.87 3.80 -3.61
C GLN A 348 -27.33 3.86 -3.13
N GLU A 349 -27.73 4.96 -2.48
CA GLU A 349 -29.05 5.13 -1.87
C GLU A 349 -30.14 5.55 -2.86
N PHE A 350 -29.85 6.46 -3.80
CA PHE A 350 -30.87 7.07 -4.68
C PHE A 350 -30.92 6.49 -6.10
N GLY A 351 -29.89 5.75 -6.54
CA GLY A 351 -29.78 5.30 -7.93
C GLY A 351 -29.60 6.47 -8.92
N GLY A 352 -29.67 6.19 -10.24
CA GLY A 352 -29.55 7.23 -11.30
C GLY A 352 -28.16 7.41 -11.93
N TYR A 353 -27.10 6.97 -11.25
CA TYR A 353 -25.71 6.99 -11.76
C TYR A 353 -25.13 5.57 -11.86
N LYS A 354 -24.15 5.35 -12.73
CA LYS A 354 -23.35 4.10 -12.75
C LYS A 354 -21.92 4.44 -12.33
N SER A 355 -21.50 3.96 -11.16
CA SER A 355 -20.09 4.00 -10.77
C SER A 355 -19.45 2.66 -11.04
N PRO A 356 -18.26 2.60 -11.65
CA PRO A 356 -17.46 1.40 -11.55
C PRO A 356 -16.74 1.30 -10.18
N LEU A 357 -16.75 2.35 -9.35
CA LEU A 357 -16.06 2.38 -8.05
C LEU A 357 -16.87 1.76 -6.90
N SER A 358 -18.19 1.66 -7.02
CA SER A 358 -19.05 1.10 -5.95
C SER A 358 -18.72 -0.36 -5.62
N ASP A 359 -18.18 -1.10 -6.59
CA ASP A 359 -17.81 -2.50 -6.44
C ASP A 359 -16.41 -2.69 -5.84
N LEU A 360 -15.68 -1.59 -5.55
CA LEU A 360 -14.29 -1.58 -5.08
C LEU A 360 -14.16 -1.14 -3.61
N ILE A 361 -15.27 -1.05 -2.87
CA ILE A 361 -15.28 -0.65 -1.46
C ILE A 361 -14.55 -1.71 -0.62
N ASP A 362 -13.62 -1.23 0.21
CA ASP A 362 -12.86 -2.06 1.13
C ASP A 362 -13.10 -1.58 2.57
N PRO A 363 -13.71 -2.40 3.43
CA PRO A 363 -14.06 -2.03 4.80
C PRO A 363 -12.86 -1.99 5.75
N ARG A 364 -11.66 -2.46 5.33
CA ARG A 364 -10.45 -2.38 6.14
C ARG A 364 -10.03 -0.92 6.34
N ARG A 365 -9.58 -0.57 7.55
CA ARG A 365 -9.16 0.80 7.88
C ARG A 365 -8.05 0.84 8.94
N SER A 366 -7.04 1.68 8.73
CA SER A 366 -6.07 2.10 9.74
C SER A 366 -6.75 2.89 10.86
N ARG A 367 -6.23 2.79 12.08
CA ARG A 367 -6.73 3.57 13.23
C ARG A 367 -5.83 4.78 13.46
N LEU A 368 -6.41 5.93 13.82
CA LEU A 368 -5.62 7.09 14.26
C LEU A 368 -5.20 6.91 15.72
N LEU A 369 -3.95 7.25 16.03
CA LEU A 369 -3.41 7.26 17.40
C LEU A 369 -3.99 8.44 18.16
N ASN A 370 -4.82 8.17 19.17
CA ASN A 370 -5.10 9.17 20.21
C ASN A 370 -3.89 9.18 21.16
N LEU A 371 -2.93 10.08 20.91
CA LEU A 371 -1.88 10.36 21.87
C LEU A 371 -2.48 11.32 22.92
N SER A 372 -2.80 10.79 24.09
CA SER A 372 -3.16 11.56 25.28
C SER A 372 -1.93 12.20 25.92
#